data_AF-A0A0B1U0C5-F1
#
_entry.id   AF-A0A0B1U0C5-F1
#
_cell.length_a   1.000
_cell.length_b   1.000
_cell.length_c   1.000
_cell.angle_alpha   90.00
_cell.angle_beta   90.00
_cell.angle_gamma   90.00
#
_symmetry.space_group_name_H-M   'P 1'
#
loop_
_entity.id
_entity.type
_entity.pdbx_description
1 polymer ?
#
loop_
_entity_poly.entity_id
_entity_poly.type
_entity_poly.pdbx_seq_one_letter_code
_entity_poly.pdbx_strand_id
1 'polypeptide(L)'
;MAATGNVDTFLLFSDVHFDPFADPTLVPTLAAADVSAWKGILSSSSQTAYSAYGSDSNYWLFESALDDMAGRADGITLMIYPGDILSHNFPQTYASLTGDTSQAGLDAFAQKTVQFFVQEVDSRFPDATVIVADGNCDTDNMQGSIGARPGDAYLSSTAPILAQAFFNNDADRAAFTTGYSMGGYYALEPDGPTGIKYIVLNDNLWISEYDDPGPGVVELSWFASELADSAQDFQKVWVVAHIPTGAAAAAVADTYAETGQISYSGNLDNGFNNAFTALELSYSSTIAATFTGHLHNDDFRLITATDGSDAAALIRIAPGISPVFDSNPGYQIYSYDTQTFALQNETTYTLDLGAATPAWSKEYDYAETYGSTLATPQEWQAVYADILTSPVSQAAYLNFKNQDATSQSTITAANAAVYLLAPGYTTPATYNAAATVLAG
;
A
#
# COMPACT_ATOMS: atom_id res chain seq x y z
N MET A 1 -21.63 -16.85 -20.95
CA MET A 1 -22.57 -15.76 -20.61
C MET A 1 -22.28 -15.38 -19.17
N ALA A 2 -21.48 -14.34 -18.96
CA ALA A 2 -21.22 -13.81 -17.63
C ALA A 2 -22.53 -13.27 -17.07
N ALA A 3 -22.95 -13.79 -15.92
CA ALA A 3 -24.13 -13.30 -15.23
C ALA A 3 -23.80 -11.91 -14.68
N THR A 4 -24.52 -10.88 -15.14
CA THR A 4 -24.38 -9.48 -14.73
C THR A 4 -24.95 -9.22 -13.33
N GLY A 5 -24.63 -10.07 -12.34
CA GLY A 5 -25.28 -10.04 -11.02
C GLY A 5 -24.40 -10.36 -9.82
N ASN A 6 -23.09 -10.57 -10.00
CA ASN A 6 -22.16 -10.93 -8.92
C ASN A 6 -20.97 -9.96 -8.80
N VAL A 7 -21.09 -8.70 -9.22
CA VAL A 7 -19.98 -7.74 -9.14
C VAL A 7 -20.23 -6.77 -8.01
N ASP A 8 -19.20 -6.55 -7.21
CA ASP A 8 -19.18 -5.55 -6.15
C ASP A 8 -17.87 -4.75 -6.22
N THR A 9 -17.75 -3.67 -5.46
CA THR A 9 -16.62 -2.74 -5.53
C THR A 9 -16.01 -2.46 -4.17
N PHE A 10 -14.70 -2.22 -4.15
CA PHE A 10 -13.98 -1.78 -2.96
C PHE A 10 -12.99 -0.68 -3.30
N LEU A 11 -12.57 0.07 -2.29
CA LEU A 11 -11.60 1.15 -2.43
C LEU A 11 -10.21 0.67 -2.00
N LEU A 12 -9.18 1.04 -2.77
CA LEU A 12 -7.77 0.86 -2.39
C LEU A 12 -7.08 2.22 -2.35
N PHE A 13 -6.52 2.57 -1.21
CA PHE A 13 -5.67 3.75 -1.02
C PHE A 13 -4.58 3.42 0.01
N SER A 14 -3.43 4.08 -0.08
CA SER A 14 -2.25 3.74 0.72
C SER A 14 -1.35 4.96 0.89
N ASP A 15 -0.33 4.84 1.75
CA ASP A 15 0.80 5.76 1.84
C ASP A 15 0.33 7.21 1.96
N VAL A 16 -0.60 7.44 2.90
CA VAL A 16 -1.15 8.79 3.12
C VAL A 16 -0.10 9.67 3.75
N HIS A 17 0.70 9.14 4.68
CA HIS A 17 1.69 9.89 5.42
C HIS A 17 1.14 11.23 5.88
N PHE A 18 0.07 11.18 6.68
CA PHE A 18 -0.56 12.38 7.19
C PHE A 18 0.44 13.16 8.04
N ASP A 19 0.70 14.40 7.63
CA ASP A 19 1.66 15.30 8.24
C ASP A 19 0.95 16.34 9.14
N PRO A 20 0.84 16.08 10.46
CA PRO A 20 0.33 17.07 11.41
C PRO A 20 1.30 18.23 11.63
N PHE A 21 2.52 18.16 11.08
CA PHE A 21 3.58 19.16 11.20
C PHE A 21 3.62 20.16 10.03
N ALA A 22 2.83 19.93 8.97
CA ALA A 22 2.83 20.74 7.74
C ALA A 22 2.65 22.25 8.00
N ASP A 23 1.91 22.63 9.05
CA ASP A 23 1.98 23.98 9.62
C ASP A 23 2.68 23.93 11.00
N PRO A 24 3.99 24.22 11.07
CA PRO A 24 4.76 24.18 12.31
C PRO A 24 4.20 25.09 13.41
N THR A 25 3.44 26.13 13.05
CA THR A 25 2.87 27.07 14.02
C THR A 25 1.70 26.47 14.81
N LEU A 26 1.07 25.41 14.29
CA LEU A 26 -0.05 24.72 14.94
C LEU A 26 0.41 23.60 15.88
N VAL A 27 1.61 23.03 15.66
CA VAL A 27 2.11 21.84 16.36
C VAL A 27 2.08 21.96 17.89
N PRO A 28 2.52 23.06 18.52
CA PRO A 28 2.41 23.20 19.98
C PRO A 28 0.96 23.13 20.49
N THR A 29 0.00 23.63 19.69
CA THR A 29 -1.42 23.59 20.02
C THR A 29 -1.99 22.19 19.84
N LEU A 30 -1.62 21.49 18.75
CA LEU A 30 -2.00 20.09 18.52
C LEU A 30 -1.50 19.16 19.63
N ALA A 31 -0.25 19.33 20.04
CA ALA A 31 0.37 18.52 21.10
C ALA A 31 -0.38 18.69 22.44
N ALA A 32 -0.76 19.92 22.78
CA ALA A 32 -1.47 20.25 24.01
C ALA A 32 -2.98 19.90 23.99
N ALA A 33 -3.60 19.85 22.80
CA ALA A 33 -5.03 19.64 22.65
C ALA A 33 -5.43 18.16 22.69
N ASP A 34 -6.68 17.91 23.07
CA ASP A 34 -7.35 16.64 22.79
C ASP A 34 -7.59 16.48 21.27
N VAL A 35 -7.57 15.25 20.76
CA VAL A 35 -7.73 14.96 19.33
C VAL A 35 -9.06 15.51 18.78
N SER A 36 -10.12 15.58 19.59
CA SER A 36 -11.42 16.12 19.19
C SER A 36 -11.37 17.60 18.75
N ALA A 37 -10.32 18.32 19.12
CA ALA A 37 -10.08 19.70 18.67
C ALA A 37 -9.22 19.81 17.41
N TRP A 38 -8.57 18.72 16.98
CA TRP A 38 -7.57 18.74 15.89
C TRP A 38 -8.15 19.22 14.57
N LYS A 39 -9.36 18.77 14.19
CA LYS A 39 -10.03 19.25 12.97
C LYS A 39 -10.17 20.78 12.95
N GLY A 40 -10.58 21.37 14.07
CA GLY A 40 -10.72 22.83 14.20
C GLY A 40 -9.38 23.56 14.20
N ILE A 41 -8.32 22.95 14.75
CA ILE A 41 -6.97 23.53 14.75
C ILE A 41 -6.37 23.48 13.34
N LEU A 42 -6.39 22.31 12.70
CA LEU A 42 -5.80 22.10 11.37
C LEU A 42 -6.51 22.95 10.29
N SER A 43 -7.84 23.02 10.32
CA SER A 43 -8.62 23.88 9.40
C SER A 43 -8.41 25.38 9.62
N SER A 44 -7.79 25.80 10.74
CA SER A 44 -7.41 27.19 10.98
C SER A 44 -6.09 27.61 10.33
N SER A 45 -5.35 26.65 9.76
CA SER A 45 -4.09 26.90 9.06
C SER A 45 -4.26 27.97 7.98
N SER A 46 -3.28 28.88 7.92
CA SER A 46 -3.19 29.84 6.81
C SER A 46 -2.63 29.20 5.53
N GLN A 47 -2.00 28.02 5.66
CA GLN A 47 -1.46 27.22 4.57
C GLN A 47 -2.55 26.30 4.04
N THR A 48 -3.30 26.80 3.04
CA THR A 48 -4.50 26.14 2.50
C THR A 48 -4.29 25.44 1.16
N ALA A 49 -3.09 25.56 0.58
CA ALA A 49 -2.73 24.80 -0.60
C ALA A 49 -2.51 23.32 -0.24
N TYR A 50 -2.73 22.43 -1.20
CA TYR A 50 -2.29 21.04 -1.08
C TYR A 50 -0.76 20.96 -0.93
N SER A 51 -0.29 19.85 -0.37
CA SER A 51 1.15 19.57 -0.28
C SER A 51 1.81 19.68 -1.64
N ALA A 52 3.00 20.27 -1.66
CA ALA A 52 3.85 20.28 -2.85
C ALA A 52 4.54 18.91 -2.99
N TYR A 53 5.02 18.62 -4.20
CA TYR A 53 5.95 17.52 -4.43
C TYR A 53 7.16 17.60 -3.48
N GLY A 54 7.59 16.43 -2.98
CA GLY A 54 8.67 16.33 -2.00
C GLY A 54 8.21 16.57 -0.55
N SER A 55 6.90 16.61 -0.28
CA SER A 55 6.34 16.77 1.07
C SER A 55 5.21 15.76 1.32
N ASP A 56 5.05 15.38 2.58
CA ASP A 56 3.97 14.51 3.03
C ASP A 56 2.59 15.20 3.02
N SER A 57 1.53 14.42 3.20
CA SER A 57 0.15 14.90 3.04
C SER A 57 -0.28 15.83 4.17
N ASN A 58 -0.47 17.11 3.85
CA ASN A 58 -1.05 18.05 4.78
C ASN A 58 -2.57 17.81 4.95
N TYR A 59 -3.16 18.49 5.93
CA TYR A 59 -4.61 18.39 6.22
C TYR A 59 -5.51 18.64 5.00
N TRP A 60 -5.18 19.60 4.13
CA TRP A 60 -6.02 19.94 2.99
C TRP A 60 -5.98 18.87 1.91
N LEU A 61 -4.80 18.30 1.65
CA LEU A 61 -4.67 17.19 0.70
C LEU A 61 -5.40 15.95 1.22
N PHE A 62 -5.18 15.59 2.49
CA PHE A 62 -5.81 14.44 3.12
C PHE A 62 -7.35 14.54 3.09
N GLU A 63 -7.92 15.66 3.55
CA GLU A 63 -9.38 15.87 3.49
C GLU A 63 -9.91 15.82 2.05
N SER A 64 -9.17 16.40 1.08
CA SER A 64 -9.60 16.37 -0.33
C SER A 64 -9.65 14.97 -0.91
N ALA A 65 -8.70 14.10 -0.53
CA ALA A 65 -8.69 12.70 -0.96
C ALA A 65 -9.90 11.97 -0.40
N LEU A 66 -10.17 12.09 0.91
CA LEU A 66 -11.33 11.47 1.55
C LEU A 66 -12.65 11.95 0.94
N ASP A 67 -12.78 13.26 0.72
CA ASP A 67 -14.00 13.85 0.16
C ASP A 67 -14.22 13.43 -1.30
N ASP A 68 -13.16 13.32 -2.12
CA ASP A 68 -13.28 12.83 -3.50
C ASP A 68 -13.62 11.33 -3.54
N MET A 69 -12.95 10.51 -2.72
CA MET A 69 -13.26 9.09 -2.58
C MET A 69 -14.73 8.87 -2.20
N ALA A 70 -15.22 9.59 -1.18
CA ALA A 70 -16.61 9.50 -0.73
C ALA A 70 -17.60 9.99 -1.80
N GLY A 71 -17.22 10.99 -2.59
CA GLY A 71 -18.04 11.50 -3.69
C GLY A 71 -18.16 10.54 -4.88
N ARG A 72 -17.21 9.61 -5.07
CA ARG A 72 -17.20 8.65 -6.19
C ARG A 72 -17.70 7.27 -5.81
N ALA A 73 -17.53 6.89 -4.55
CA ALA A 73 -17.70 5.52 -4.10
C ALA A 73 -18.86 5.39 -3.08
N ASP A 74 -20.03 5.91 -3.47
CA ASP A 74 -21.24 5.84 -2.65
C ASP A 74 -21.64 4.38 -2.38
N GLY A 75 -21.84 4.05 -1.11
CA GLY A 75 -22.18 2.69 -0.68
C GLY A 75 -21.03 1.68 -0.66
N ILE A 76 -19.76 2.11 -0.73
CA ILE A 76 -18.62 1.22 -0.46
C ILE A 76 -18.69 0.67 0.97
N THR A 77 -18.61 -0.64 1.10
CA THR A 77 -18.60 -1.35 2.39
C THR A 77 -17.26 -2.03 2.70
N LEU A 78 -16.30 -1.98 1.77
CA LEU A 78 -14.96 -2.55 1.93
C LEU A 78 -13.90 -1.58 1.42
N MET A 79 -12.88 -1.36 2.24
CA MET A 79 -11.67 -0.63 1.85
C MET A 79 -10.45 -1.46 2.21
N ILE A 80 -9.42 -1.38 1.38
CA ILE A 80 -8.10 -1.95 1.64
C ILE A 80 -7.14 -0.78 1.84
N TYR A 81 -6.39 -0.80 2.94
CA TYR A 81 -5.40 0.22 3.28
C TYR A 81 -4.04 -0.42 3.61
N PRO A 82 -3.15 -0.56 2.63
CA PRO A 82 -1.80 -1.08 2.82
C PRO A 82 -0.83 -0.17 3.60
N GLY A 83 -1.23 0.43 4.72
CA GLY A 83 -0.33 1.08 5.69
C GLY A 83 0.22 2.46 5.32
N ASP A 84 1.11 2.95 6.19
CA ASP A 84 1.77 4.26 6.15
C ASP A 84 0.83 5.45 6.36
N ILE A 85 0.29 5.50 7.58
CA ILE A 85 -0.48 6.61 8.13
C ILE A 85 0.43 7.78 8.54
N LEU A 86 1.56 7.52 9.21
CA LEU A 86 2.41 8.58 9.75
C LEU A 86 3.36 9.18 8.71
N SER A 87 3.62 10.49 8.83
CA SER A 87 4.60 11.20 7.99
C SER A 87 6.03 10.69 8.18
N HIS A 88 6.86 10.84 7.16
CA HIS A 88 8.29 10.56 7.22
C HIS A 88 8.99 11.38 8.31
N ASN A 89 10.01 10.79 8.95
CA ASN A 89 10.82 11.43 9.99
C ASN A 89 10.00 11.94 11.19
N PHE A 90 8.94 11.20 11.55
CA PHE A 90 7.98 11.64 12.57
C PHE A 90 8.64 12.00 13.92
N PRO A 91 9.55 11.20 14.51
CA PRO A 91 10.24 11.55 15.76
C PRO A 91 11.09 12.79 15.66
N GLN A 92 11.85 12.91 14.58
CA GLN A 92 12.83 13.96 14.39
C GLN A 92 12.09 15.29 14.25
N THR A 93 10.99 15.29 13.49
CA THR A 93 10.13 16.46 13.32
C THR A 93 9.38 16.81 14.62
N TYR A 94 8.81 15.83 15.32
CA TYR A 94 8.17 16.03 16.63
C TYR A 94 9.12 16.69 17.62
N ALA A 95 10.31 16.11 17.82
CA ALA A 95 11.30 16.62 18.76
C ALA A 95 11.80 18.02 18.39
N SER A 96 12.01 18.27 17.09
CA SER A 96 12.45 19.58 16.58
C SER A 96 11.41 20.68 16.82
N LEU A 97 10.13 20.40 16.59
CA LEU A 97 9.06 21.41 16.65
C LEU A 97 8.47 21.60 18.04
N THR A 98 8.46 20.56 18.87
CA THR A 98 7.91 20.63 20.24
C THR A 98 8.97 20.87 21.31
N GLY A 99 10.23 20.50 21.03
CA GLY A 99 11.30 20.45 22.03
C GLY A 99 11.19 19.28 23.01
N ASP A 100 10.17 18.41 22.88
CA ASP A 100 10.00 17.22 23.69
C ASP A 100 10.71 16.02 23.05
N THR A 101 11.71 15.49 23.74
CA THR A 101 12.48 14.31 23.30
C THR A 101 12.12 13.05 24.08
N SER A 102 11.00 13.06 24.81
CA SER A 102 10.53 11.90 25.56
C SER A 102 9.75 10.92 24.67
N GLN A 103 9.98 9.62 24.87
CA GLN A 103 9.23 8.58 24.16
C GLN A 103 7.73 8.67 24.45
N ALA A 104 7.35 8.96 25.71
CA ALA A 104 5.95 9.06 26.10
C ALA A 104 5.20 10.21 25.38
N GLY A 105 5.86 11.35 25.15
CA GLY A 105 5.27 12.45 24.39
C GLY A 105 5.13 12.12 22.92
N LEU A 106 6.16 11.51 22.34
CA LEU A 106 6.15 11.04 20.95
C LEU A 106 5.06 9.98 20.70
N ASP A 107 4.97 8.96 21.56
CA ASP A 107 3.94 7.92 21.51
C ASP A 107 2.54 8.54 21.61
N ALA A 108 2.33 9.46 22.56
CA ALA A 108 1.05 10.13 22.73
C ALA A 108 0.67 11.00 21.53
N PHE A 109 1.66 11.66 20.90
CA PHE A 109 1.41 12.47 19.71
C PHE A 109 1.12 11.61 18.48
N ALA A 110 1.89 10.54 18.26
CA ALA A 110 1.64 9.56 17.21
C ALA A 110 0.26 8.90 17.36
N GLN A 111 -0.13 8.49 18.57
CA GLN A 111 -1.46 7.93 18.84
C GLN A 111 -2.57 8.92 18.50
N LYS A 112 -2.42 10.21 18.83
CA LYS A 112 -3.40 11.25 18.44
C LYS A 112 -3.45 11.43 16.92
N THR A 113 -2.32 11.36 16.22
CA THR A 113 -2.27 11.43 14.76
C THR A 113 -3.02 10.28 14.12
N VAL A 114 -2.78 9.04 14.56
CA VAL A 114 -3.52 7.86 14.10
C VAL A 114 -5.01 7.99 14.42
N GLN A 115 -5.34 8.42 15.64
CA GLN A 115 -6.73 8.62 16.03
C GLN A 115 -7.45 9.66 15.16
N PHE A 116 -6.78 10.78 14.86
CA PHE A 116 -7.33 11.79 13.96
C PHE A 116 -7.54 11.23 12.55
N PHE A 117 -6.51 10.59 11.98
CA PHE A 117 -6.60 9.97 10.65
C PHE A 117 -7.78 9.00 10.56
N VAL A 118 -7.88 8.07 11.51
CA VAL A 118 -8.91 7.04 11.54
C VAL A 118 -10.31 7.65 11.69
N GLN A 119 -10.45 8.70 12.52
CA GLN A 119 -11.73 9.41 12.69
C GLN A 119 -12.17 10.13 11.41
N GLU A 120 -11.23 10.72 10.68
CA GLU A 120 -11.56 11.40 9.42
C GLU A 120 -12.00 10.36 8.36
N VAL A 121 -11.33 9.21 8.25
CA VAL A 121 -11.76 8.09 7.38
C VAL A 121 -13.15 7.59 7.78
N ASP A 122 -13.35 7.20 9.04
CA ASP A 122 -14.63 6.69 9.58
C ASP A 122 -15.79 7.69 9.36
N SER A 123 -15.52 8.99 9.48
CA SER A 123 -16.56 10.01 9.27
C SER A 123 -17.12 10.06 7.83
N ARG A 124 -16.34 9.62 6.83
CA ARG A 124 -16.78 9.52 5.42
C ARG A 124 -17.31 8.12 5.09
N PHE A 125 -16.76 7.08 5.73
CA PHE A 125 -17.07 5.69 5.44
C PHE A 125 -17.50 4.91 6.71
N PRO A 126 -18.54 5.35 7.44
CA PRO A 126 -18.87 4.82 8.77
C PRO A 126 -19.40 3.38 8.76
N ASP A 127 -19.79 2.88 7.59
CA ASP A 127 -20.29 1.52 7.39
C ASP A 127 -19.24 0.60 6.75
N ALA A 128 -18.09 1.13 6.33
CA ALA A 128 -17.08 0.36 5.61
C ALA A 128 -16.15 -0.41 6.56
N THR A 129 -15.96 -1.69 6.28
CA THR A 129 -14.84 -2.44 6.87
C THR A 129 -13.54 -2.02 6.18
N VAL A 130 -12.53 -1.63 6.96
CA VAL A 130 -11.21 -1.25 6.42
C VAL A 130 -10.18 -2.30 6.82
N ILE A 131 -9.65 -3.02 5.83
CA ILE A 131 -8.57 -3.99 6.03
C ILE A 131 -7.25 -3.22 5.98
N VAL A 132 -6.68 -2.98 7.16
CA VAL A 132 -5.50 -2.14 7.36
C VAL A 132 -4.25 -2.97 7.65
N ALA A 133 -3.17 -2.74 6.91
CA ALA A 133 -1.82 -3.20 7.24
C ALA A 133 -1.03 -2.10 7.96
N ASP A 134 0.05 -2.50 8.64
CA ASP A 134 1.03 -1.57 9.22
C ASP A 134 2.10 -1.23 8.18
N GLY A 135 2.43 0.04 8.00
CA GLY A 135 3.51 0.48 7.12
C GLY A 135 4.82 0.77 7.85
N ASN A 136 5.92 0.92 7.13
CA ASN A 136 7.23 1.11 7.76
C ASN A 136 7.38 2.45 8.49
N CYS A 137 6.62 3.48 8.08
CA CYS A 137 6.62 4.80 8.72
C CYS A 137 5.69 4.86 9.94
N ASP A 138 4.73 3.94 10.06
CA ASP A 138 3.77 3.91 11.18
C ASP A 138 4.44 3.72 12.55
N THR A 139 5.63 3.13 12.55
CA THR A 139 6.45 2.85 13.74
C THR A 139 7.87 3.40 13.64
N ASP A 140 8.10 4.30 12.67
CA ASP A 140 9.22 5.24 12.75
C ASP A 140 9.08 6.14 14.00
N ASN A 141 8.03 6.03 14.83
CA ASN A 141 7.87 6.74 16.11
C ASN A 141 8.95 6.43 17.18
N MET A 142 9.95 5.60 16.89
CA MET A 142 11.15 5.41 17.72
C MET A 142 12.39 5.75 16.92
N GLN A 143 13.32 6.52 17.52
CA GLN A 143 14.51 6.97 16.81
C GLN A 143 15.34 5.80 16.27
N GLY A 144 15.41 5.67 14.95
CA GLY A 144 16.18 4.63 14.27
C GLY A 144 15.48 3.27 14.20
N SER A 145 14.17 3.22 14.48
CA SER A 145 13.32 2.07 14.17
C SER A 145 12.73 2.23 12.78
N ILE A 146 12.55 1.10 12.07
CA ILE A 146 11.83 1.04 10.80
C ILE A 146 10.83 -0.09 10.95
N GLY A 147 9.54 0.22 10.82
CA GLY A 147 8.47 -0.77 10.85
C GLY A 147 8.23 -1.45 12.21
N ALA A 148 7.00 -1.97 12.39
CA ALA A 148 6.54 -2.34 13.71
C ALA A 148 7.10 -3.68 14.13
N ARG A 149 7.52 -3.78 15.39
CA ARG A 149 8.02 -5.01 15.99
C ARG A 149 6.97 -5.63 16.91
N PRO A 150 6.97 -6.97 17.07
CA PRO A 150 6.12 -7.60 18.07
C PRO A 150 6.35 -7.04 19.46
N GLY A 151 5.28 -6.56 20.09
CA GLY A 151 5.32 -5.94 21.42
C GLY A 151 5.55 -4.43 21.43
N ASP A 152 5.66 -3.78 20.26
CA ASP A 152 5.77 -2.32 20.21
C ASP A 152 4.55 -1.62 20.80
N ALA A 153 4.81 -0.52 21.52
CA ALA A 153 3.78 0.27 22.15
C ALA A 153 2.81 0.87 21.12
N TYR A 154 3.31 1.22 19.93
CA TYR A 154 2.49 1.69 18.81
C TYR A 154 1.35 0.71 18.52
N LEU A 155 1.67 -0.54 18.15
CA LEU A 155 0.69 -1.58 17.82
C LEU A 155 -0.38 -1.75 18.90
N SER A 156 0.05 -1.88 20.16
CA SER A 156 -0.89 -2.09 21.28
C SER A 156 -1.74 -0.85 21.60
N SER A 157 -1.24 0.35 21.34
CA SER A 157 -1.94 1.62 21.61
C SER A 157 -2.89 2.05 20.48
N THR A 158 -2.59 1.67 19.23
CA THR A 158 -3.41 2.00 18.05
C THR A 158 -4.45 0.92 17.74
N ALA A 159 -4.22 -0.34 18.14
CA ALA A 159 -5.16 -1.43 17.91
C ALA A 159 -6.61 -1.11 18.31
N PRO A 160 -6.92 -0.57 19.51
CA PRO A 160 -8.30 -0.30 19.89
C PRO A 160 -8.95 0.83 19.07
N ILE A 161 -8.14 1.78 18.59
CA ILE A 161 -8.58 2.92 17.78
C ILE A 161 -8.98 2.42 16.39
N LEU A 162 -8.09 1.66 15.76
CA LEU A 162 -8.31 1.03 14.45
C LEU A 162 -9.50 0.06 14.53
N ALA A 163 -9.52 -0.83 15.53
CA ALA A 163 -10.58 -1.80 15.71
C ALA A 163 -11.97 -1.14 15.74
N GLN A 164 -12.10 -0.08 16.55
CA GLN A 164 -13.39 0.56 16.80
C GLN A 164 -13.97 1.23 15.54
N ALA A 165 -13.12 1.80 14.69
CA ALA A 165 -13.54 2.49 13.48
C ALA A 165 -13.68 1.54 12.28
N PHE A 166 -12.75 0.59 12.11
CA PHE A 166 -12.63 -0.16 10.86
C PHE A 166 -13.36 -1.50 10.86
N PHE A 167 -13.95 -1.90 11.99
CA PHE A 167 -14.73 -3.15 12.08
C PHE A 167 -16.07 -2.93 12.75
N ASN A 168 -17.10 -3.56 12.17
CA ASN A 168 -18.50 -3.29 12.48
C ASN A 168 -19.08 -4.16 13.60
N ASN A 169 -18.37 -5.19 14.06
CA ASN A 169 -18.83 -6.09 15.11
C ASN A 169 -17.73 -6.42 16.14
N ASP A 170 -18.15 -6.82 17.34
CA ASP A 170 -17.25 -7.06 18.47
C ASP A 170 -16.31 -8.26 18.28
N ALA A 171 -16.71 -9.25 17.46
CA ALA A 171 -15.89 -10.42 17.19
C ALA A 171 -14.67 -10.06 16.33
N ASP A 172 -14.90 -9.32 15.24
CA ASP A 172 -13.84 -8.87 14.34
C ASP A 172 -12.92 -7.87 15.04
N ARG A 173 -13.47 -6.95 15.83
CA ARG A 173 -12.70 -6.03 16.68
C ARG A 173 -11.75 -6.77 17.62
N ALA A 174 -12.23 -7.82 18.27
CA ALA A 174 -11.43 -8.60 19.20
C ALA A 174 -10.36 -9.44 18.49
N ALA A 175 -10.69 -10.03 17.34
CA ALA A 175 -9.75 -10.79 16.52
C ALA A 175 -8.62 -9.89 15.98
N PHE A 176 -8.97 -8.76 15.36
CA PHE A 176 -8.04 -7.75 14.89
C PHE A 176 -7.14 -7.27 16.03
N THR A 177 -7.74 -6.83 17.15
CA THR A 177 -6.97 -6.30 18.29
C THR A 177 -5.98 -7.32 18.81
N THR A 178 -6.34 -8.61 18.86
CA THR A 178 -5.46 -9.67 19.35
C THR A 178 -4.24 -9.86 18.46
N GLY A 179 -4.43 -10.02 17.14
CA GLY A 179 -3.31 -10.23 16.21
C GLY A 179 -2.46 -8.97 16.05
N TYR A 180 -3.11 -7.85 15.71
CA TYR A 180 -2.44 -6.59 15.41
C TYR A 180 -1.63 -6.08 16.61
N SER A 181 -2.17 -6.08 17.83
CA SER A 181 -1.42 -5.62 19.01
C SER A 181 -0.22 -6.49 19.39
N MET A 182 -0.22 -7.77 18.99
CA MET A 182 0.86 -8.71 19.30
C MET A 182 2.00 -8.66 18.29
N GLY A 183 1.69 -8.53 17.00
CA GLY A 183 2.68 -8.68 15.94
C GLY A 183 2.48 -7.83 14.69
N GLY A 184 1.43 -7.00 14.63
CA GLY A 184 1.11 -6.19 13.46
C GLY A 184 0.42 -6.94 12.32
N TYR A 185 0.26 -8.27 12.43
CA TYR A 185 -0.40 -9.12 11.45
C TYR A 185 -1.62 -9.83 12.05
N TYR A 186 -2.60 -10.15 11.21
CA TYR A 186 -3.84 -10.82 11.61
C TYR A 186 -4.52 -11.48 10.43
N ALA A 187 -5.41 -12.43 10.70
CA ALA A 187 -6.30 -12.99 9.70
C ALA A 187 -7.74 -12.90 10.18
N LEU A 188 -8.67 -12.55 9.30
CA LEU A 188 -10.08 -12.43 9.65
C LEU A 188 -11.01 -12.67 8.46
N GLU A 189 -12.24 -13.04 8.79
CA GLU A 189 -13.37 -13.16 7.87
C GLU A 189 -14.45 -12.20 8.36
N PRO A 190 -14.46 -10.95 7.87
CA PRO A 190 -15.40 -9.95 8.33
C PRO A 190 -16.83 -10.47 8.19
N ASP A 191 -17.64 -10.25 9.22
CA ASP A 191 -19.05 -10.66 9.27
C ASP A 191 -19.29 -12.19 9.21
N GLY A 192 -18.25 -12.99 9.45
CA GLY A 192 -18.31 -14.45 9.56
C GLY A 192 -17.97 -15.19 8.26
N PRO A 193 -18.39 -16.47 8.10
CA PRO A 193 -17.96 -17.32 6.99
C PRO A 193 -18.60 -16.92 5.66
N THR A 194 -18.00 -15.93 5.01
CA THR A 194 -18.39 -15.39 3.69
C THR A 194 -17.75 -16.14 2.53
N GLY A 195 -16.75 -16.98 2.81
CA GLY A 195 -15.95 -17.67 1.80
C GLY A 195 -14.68 -16.92 1.38
N ILE A 196 -14.43 -15.74 1.96
CA ILE A 196 -13.17 -15.00 1.83
C ILE A 196 -12.55 -14.74 3.21
N LYS A 197 -11.25 -14.99 3.33
CA LYS A 197 -10.42 -14.59 4.46
C LYS A 197 -9.42 -13.53 4.01
N TYR A 198 -9.24 -12.50 4.83
CA TYR A 198 -8.19 -11.51 4.66
C TYR A 198 -7.03 -11.92 5.53
N ILE A 199 -5.85 -12.07 4.93
CA ILE A 199 -4.60 -12.29 5.66
C ILE A 199 -3.78 -11.02 5.53
N VAL A 200 -3.56 -10.35 6.64
CA VAL A 200 -2.82 -9.10 6.70
C VAL A 200 -1.48 -9.33 7.36
N LEU A 201 -0.42 -8.94 6.65
CA LEU A 201 0.97 -9.14 7.04
C LEU A 201 1.57 -7.86 7.61
N ASN A 202 2.56 -8.03 8.48
CA ASN A 202 3.52 -7.03 8.94
C ASN A 202 4.87 -7.34 8.29
N ASP A 203 4.96 -7.13 6.99
CA ASP A 203 6.15 -7.39 6.18
C ASP A 203 7.31 -6.42 6.45
N ASN A 204 7.13 -5.45 7.35
CA ASN A 204 8.23 -4.75 8.01
C ASN A 204 9.23 -5.72 8.68
N LEU A 205 8.76 -6.88 9.15
CA LEU A 205 9.61 -7.90 9.76
C LEU A 205 10.53 -8.59 8.75
N TRP A 206 10.35 -8.31 7.46
CA TRP A 206 11.02 -8.98 6.34
C TRP A 206 12.00 -8.05 5.61
N ILE A 207 12.12 -6.78 5.99
CA ILE A 207 13.09 -5.85 5.39
C ILE A 207 14.52 -6.21 5.76
N SER A 208 15.47 -5.85 4.91
CA SER A 208 16.88 -6.22 5.09
C SER A 208 17.55 -5.54 6.29
N GLU A 209 17.00 -4.38 6.69
CA GLU A 209 17.40 -3.54 7.82
C GLU A 209 16.92 -4.09 9.16
N TYR A 210 15.97 -5.04 9.13
CA TYR A 210 15.46 -5.67 10.34
C TYR A 210 16.53 -6.61 10.92
N ASP A 211 17.02 -6.26 12.11
CA ASP A 211 18.20 -6.88 12.72
C ASP A 211 17.95 -8.27 13.31
N ASP A 212 16.70 -8.63 13.60
CA ASP A 212 16.30 -9.95 14.11
C ASP A 212 15.33 -10.67 13.14
N PRO A 213 15.79 -11.66 12.35
CA PRO A 213 14.90 -12.37 11.43
C PRO A 213 13.90 -13.31 12.16
N GLY A 214 14.04 -13.53 13.47
CA GLY A 214 13.20 -14.47 14.23
C GLY A 214 11.70 -14.20 14.14
N PRO A 215 11.23 -12.99 14.48
CA PRO A 215 9.84 -12.55 14.27
C PRO A 215 9.32 -12.78 12.85
N GLY A 216 10.08 -12.40 11.82
CA GLY A 216 9.70 -12.59 10.42
C GLY A 216 9.54 -14.07 10.05
N VAL A 217 10.41 -14.96 10.57
CA VAL A 217 10.29 -16.41 10.36
C VAL A 217 9.01 -16.98 10.99
N VAL A 218 8.64 -16.47 12.18
CA VAL A 218 7.40 -16.88 12.86
C VAL A 218 6.18 -16.46 12.06
N GLU A 219 6.14 -15.21 11.61
CA GLU A 219 5.06 -14.70 10.77
C GLU A 219 4.97 -15.45 9.44
N LEU A 220 6.08 -15.65 8.74
CA LEU A 220 6.10 -16.40 7.47
C LEU A 220 5.54 -17.82 7.64
N SER A 221 5.86 -18.47 8.77
CA SER A 221 5.31 -19.79 9.11
C SER A 221 3.81 -19.73 9.41
N TRP A 222 3.36 -18.68 10.10
CA TRP A 222 1.94 -18.43 10.36
C TRP A 222 1.17 -18.16 9.05
N PHE A 223 1.69 -17.31 8.17
CA PHE A 223 1.10 -17.04 6.86
C PHE A 223 0.94 -18.32 6.03
N ALA A 224 2.00 -19.14 5.97
CA ALA A 224 1.94 -20.44 5.30
C ALA A 224 0.85 -21.37 5.89
N SER A 225 0.63 -21.31 7.21
CA SER A 225 -0.43 -22.09 7.87
C SER A 225 -1.83 -21.57 7.56
N GLU A 226 -2.05 -20.25 7.58
CA GLU A 226 -3.35 -19.66 7.23
C GLU A 226 -3.74 -19.97 5.78
N LEU A 227 -2.78 -19.95 4.85
CA LEU A 227 -3.00 -20.35 3.47
C LEU A 227 -3.34 -21.85 3.35
N ALA A 228 -2.64 -22.70 4.10
CA ALA A 228 -2.91 -24.14 4.13
C ALA A 228 -4.32 -24.46 4.65
N ASP A 229 -4.71 -23.82 5.75
CA ASP A 229 -6.03 -23.97 6.35
C ASP A 229 -7.12 -23.47 5.39
N SER A 230 -6.92 -22.30 4.78
CA SER A 230 -7.88 -21.74 3.82
C SER A 230 -8.03 -22.63 2.58
N ALA A 231 -6.93 -23.21 2.08
CA ALA A 231 -6.96 -24.15 0.98
C ALA A 231 -7.69 -25.45 1.33
N GLN A 232 -7.51 -25.96 2.55
CA GLN A 232 -8.22 -27.13 3.05
C GLN A 232 -9.73 -26.90 3.16
N ASP A 233 -10.12 -25.68 3.55
CA ASP A 233 -11.50 -25.28 3.78
C ASP A 233 -12.18 -24.71 2.52
N PHE A 234 -11.50 -24.74 1.36
CA PHE A 234 -11.97 -24.20 0.07
C PHE A 234 -12.34 -22.71 0.11
N GLN A 235 -11.67 -21.97 0.98
CA GLN A 235 -11.84 -20.54 1.14
C GLN A 235 -10.91 -19.77 0.20
N LYS A 236 -11.36 -18.60 -0.27
CA LYS A 236 -10.51 -17.66 -1.00
C LYS A 236 -9.81 -16.71 -0.05
N VAL A 237 -8.64 -16.24 -0.46
CA VAL A 237 -7.81 -15.34 0.35
C VAL A 237 -7.53 -14.06 -0.41
N TRP A 238 -7.71 -12.91 0.25
CA TRP A 238 -7.00 -11.69 -0.12
C TRP A 238 -5.86 -11.44 0.86
N VAL A 239 -4.68 -11.19 0.33
CA VAL A 239 -3.51 -10.84 1.14
C VAL A 239 -3.33 -9.33 1.11
N VAL A 240 -3.07 -8.72 2.26
CA VAL A 240 -2.71 -7.31 2.37
C VAL A 240 -1.39 -7.22 3.12
N ALA A 241 -0.42 -6.53 2.53
CA ALA A 241 0.89 -6.27 3.13
C ALA A 241 1.28 -4.84 2.76
N HIS A 242 2.34 -4.26 3.33
CA HIS A 242 2.74 -2.91 2.95
C HIS A 242 3.81 -2.92 1.85
N ILE A 243 4.86 -3.73 2.02
CA ILE A 243 6.09 -3.74 1.22
C ILE A 243 6.04 -4.84 0.14
N PRO A 244 5.99 -4.49 -1.15
CA PRO A 244 5.92 -5.48 -2.22
C PRO A 244 7.20 -6.32 -2.34
N THR A 245 7.01 -7.58 -2.76
CA THR A 245 8.10 -8.43 -3.26
C THR A 245 8.69 -7.91 -4.58
N GLY A 246 9.91 -8.33 -4.89
CA GLY A 246 10.62 -8.01 -6.11
C GLY A 246 11.43 -6.72 -6.05
N ALA A 247 11.89 -6.28 -7.22
CA ALA A 247 12.78 -5.14 -7.30
C ALA A 247 12.06 -3.82 -6.99
N ALA A 248 12.73 -2.93 -6.25
CA ALA A 248 12.39 -1.53 -6.13
C ALA A 248 13.00 -0.78 -7.32
N ALA A 249 12.19 -0.55 -8.37
CA ALA A 249 12.67 -0.06 -9.66
C ALA A 249 13.45 1.27 -9.55
N ALA A 250 13.03 2.18 -8.66
CA ALA A 250 13.74 3.43 -8.39
C ALA A 250 15.16 3.18 -7.83
N ALA A 251 15.30 2.34 -6.81
CA ALA A 251 16.61 2.00 -6.23
C ALA A 251 17.54 1.30 -7.24
N VAL A 252 16.98 0.45 -8.10
CA VAL A 252 17.75 -0.15 -9.20
C VAL A 252 18.15 0.90 -10.24
N ALA A 253 17.27 1.86 -10.55
CA ALA A 253 17.55 2.92 -11.50
C ALA A 253 18.65 3.87 -10.99
N ASP A 254 18.67 4.18 -9.69
CA ASP A 254 19.72 4.98 -9.05
C ASP A 254 21.08 4.26 -9.13
N THR A 255 21.11 2.98 -8.75
CA THR A 255 22.32 2.15 -8.86
C THR A 255 22.78 2.03 -10.32
N TYR A 256 21.85 1.89 -11.26
CA TYR A 256 22.15 1.86 -12.69
C TYR A 256 22.74 3.18 -13.19
N ALA A 257 22.21 4.32 -12.74
CA ALA A 257 22.75 5.64 -13.10
C ALA A 257 24.20 5.83 -12.63
N GLU A 258 24.55 5.27 -11.47
CA GLU A 258 25.91 5.35 -10.91
C GLU A 258 26.88 4.35 -11.54
N THR A 259 26.43 3.13 -11.82
CA THR A 259 27.31 2.01 -12.16
C THR A 259 27.23 1.57 -13.62
N GLY A 260 26.16 1.93 -14.32
CA GLY A 260 25.80 1.40 -15.64
C GLY A 260 25.34 -0.07 -15.62
N GLN A 261 25.11 -0.66 -14.45
CA GLN A 261 24.71 -2.06 -14.28
C GLN A 261 23.28 -2.16 -13.75
N ILE A 262 22.44 -2.94 -14.43
CA ILE A 262 21.12 -3.30 -13.92
C ILE A 262 21.31 -4.54 -13.03
N SER A 263 21.13 -4.36 -11.73
CA SER A 263 21.19 -5.43 -10.73
C SER A 263 20.01 -5.34 -9.79
N TYR A 264 19.52 -6.48 -9.32
CA TYR A 264 18.44 -6.53 -8.35
C TYR A 264 18.77 -5.70 -7.10
N SER A 265 17.82 -4.85 -6.74
CA SER A 265 17.68 -4.20 -5.43
C SER A 265 16.21 -4.20 -5.10
N GLY A 266 15.83 -4.73 -3.94
CA GLY A 266 14.45 -4.81 -3.47
C GLY A 266 14.38 -4.41 -2.00
N ASN A 267 13.17 -4.19 -1.49
CA ASN A 267 12.97 -3.66 -0.14
C ASN A 267 12.96 -4.77 0.94
N LEU A 268 12.63 -6.00 0.54
CA LEU A 268 12.65 -7.16 1.42
C LEU A 268 14.01 -7.86 1.38
N ASP A 269 14.40 -8.48 2.50
CA ASP A 269 15.49 -9.45 2.52
C ASP A 269 15.21 -10.55 1.48
N ASN A 270 16.26 -10.97 0.78
CA ASN A 270 16.18 -11.89 -0.33
C ASN A 270 15.55 -13.25 0.06
N GLY A 271 15.76 -13.70 1.30
CA GLY A 271 15.19 -14.95 1.81
C GLY A 271 13.68 -14.83 1.97
N PHE A 272 13.21 -13.79 2.65
CA PHE A 272 11.78 -13.52 2.85
C PHE A 272 11.07 -13.22 1.52
N ASN A 273 11.67 -12.40 0.65
CA ASN A 273 11.17 -12.12 -0.69
C ASN A 273 10.90 -13.42 -1.48
N ASN A 274 11.88 -14.32 -1.49
CA ASN A 274 11.75 -15.60 -2.20
C ASN A 274 10.69 -16.50 -1.58
N ALA A 275 10.59 -16.52 -0.24
CA ALA A 275 9.60 -17.32 0.45
C ALA A 275 8.18 -16.80 0.22
N PHE A 276 7.97 -15.48 0.24
CA PHE A 276 6.69 -14.86 -0.06
C PHE A 276 6.26 -15.18 -1.50
N THR A 277 7.13 -14.93 -2.49
CA THR A 277 6.89 -15.30 -3.90
C THR A 277 6.58 -16.79 -4.08
N ALA A 278 7.24 -17.67 -3.32
CA ALA A 278 6.99 -19.11 -3.40
C ALA A 278 5.63 -19.52 -2.80
N LEU A 279 5.19 -18.87 -1.71
CA LEU A 279 3.87 -19.11 -1.11
C LEU A 279 2.75 -18.61 -2.03
N GLU A 280 2.88 -17.40 -2.59
CA GLU A 280 1.97 -16.86 -3.60
C GLU A 280 1.78 -17.83 -4.78
N LEU A 281 2.89 -18.35 -5.32
CA LEU A 281 2.85 -19.33 -6.39
C LEU A 281 2.17 -20.64 -5.96
N SER A 282 2.55 -21.18 -4.79
CA SER A 282 2.08 -22.48 -4.30
C SER A 282 0.58 -22.48 -3.96
N TYR A 283 0.07 -21.34 -3.50
CA TYR A 283 -1.33 -21.16 -3.09
C TYR A 283 -2.14 -20.28 -4.06
N SER A 284 -1.66 -20.09 -5.29
CA SER A 284 -2.33 -19.30 -6.35
C SER A 284 -3.76 -19.71 -6.69
N SER A 285 -4.18 -20.93 -6.35
CA SER A 285 -5.59 -21.36 -6.49
C SER A 285 -6.48 -20.94 -5.32
N THR A 286 -5.88 -20.57 -4.18
CA THR A 286 -6.52 -20.13 -2.93
C THR A 286 -6.49 -18.61 -2.82
N ILE A 287 -5.34 -17.99 -3.12
CA ILE A 287 -5.18 -16.54 -3.13
C ILE A 287 -5.85 -15.98 -4.38
N ALA A 288 -6.79 -15.05 -4.18
CA ALA A 288 -7.53 -14.40 -5.27
C ALA A 288 -6.95 -13.02 -5.64
N ALA A 289 -6.34 -12.33 -4.67
CA ALA A 289 -5.66 -11.06 -4.88
C ALA A 289 -4.67 -10.77 -3.74
N THR A 290 -3.63 -9.99 -4.04
CA THR A 290 -2.69 -9.45 -3.05
C THR A 290 -2.52 -7.96 -3.28
N PHE A 291 -2.58 -7.15 -2.23
CA PHE A 291 -2.44 -5.70 -2.28
C PHE A 291 -1.30 -5.21 -1.40
N THR A 292 -0.50 -4.30 -1.94
CA THR A 292 0.60 -3.63 -1.24
C THR A 292 0.62 -2.14 -1.51
N GLY A 293 1.50 -1.40 -0.84
CA GLY A 293 1.74 0.04 -1.03
C GLY A 293 3.24 0.31 -1.16
N HIS A 294 3.77 1.20 -0.32
CA HIS A 294 5.18 1.47 -0.06
C HIS A 294 5.98 2.13 -1.19
N LEU A 295 5.70 1.81 -2.45
CA LEU A 295 6.42 2.39 -3.59
C LEU A 295 5.86 3.75 -4.02
N HIS A 296 4.69 4.14 -3.50
CA HIS A 296 3.93 5.33 -3.89
C HIS A 296 3.57 5.38 -5.39
N ASN A 297 3.73 4.28 -6.12
CA ASN A 297 3.54 4.18 -7.56
C ASN A 297 2.50 3.10 -7.89
N ASP A 298 1.61 3.36 -8.84
CA ASP A 298 0.76 2.34 -9.48
C ASP A 298 1.66 1.34 -10.22
N ASP A 299 1.76 0.14 -9.67
CA ASP A 299 2.61 -0.92 -10.19
C ASP A 299 2.03 -2.29 -9.83
N PHE A 300 2.65 -3.35 -10.31
CA PHE A 300 2.27 -4.70 -9.99
C PHE A 300 3.44 -5.66 -10.02
N ARG A 301 3.24 -6.83 -9.44
CA ARG A 301 4.13 -7.98 -9.60
C ARG A 301 3.34 -9.15 -10.15
N LEU A 302 3.83 -9.73 -11.23
CA LEU A 302 3.31 -10.94 -11.83
C LEU A 302 4.16 -12.12 -11.36
N ILE A 303 3.57 -12.93 -10.49
CA ILE A 303 4.22 -14.16 -10.01
C ILE A 303 3.97 -15.24 -11.06
N THR A 304 5.07 -15.74 -11.65
CA THR A 304 5.04 -16.78 -12.68
C THR A 304 5.71 -18.06 -12.18
N ALA A 305 5.42 -19.19 -12.82
CA ALA A 305 6.22 -20.40 -12.66
C ALA A 305 7.71 -20.12 -12.96
N THR A 306 8.62 -20.97 -12.47
CA THR A 306 10.08 -20.74 -12.59
C THR A 306 10.58 -20.63 -14.03
N ASP A 307 9.85 -21.19 -15.00
CA ASP A 307 10.15 -21.09 -16.43
C ASP A 307 9.46 -19.89 -17.14
N GLY A 308 8.69 -19.08 -16.39
CA GLY A 308 7.97 -17.90 -16.86
C GLY A 308 6.73 -18.20 -17.70
N SER A 309 6.32 -19.47 -17.81
CA SER A 309 5.28 -19.88 -18.77
C SER A 309 3.85 -19.57 -18.31
N ASP A 310 3.58 -19.65 -17.01
CA ASP A 310 2.24 -19.52 -16.45
C ASP A 310 2.22 -18.50 -15.29
N ALA A 311 1.59 -17.35 -15.50
CA ALA A 311 1.24 -16.47 -14.39
C ALA A 311 0.28 -17.16 -13.43
N ALA A 312 0.50 -16.93 -12.14
CA ALA A 312 -0.20 -17.61 -11.06
C ALA A 312 -0.81 -16.63 -10.05
N ALA A 313 -0.11 -15.52 -9.75
CA ALA A 313 -0.62 -14.50 -8.84
C ALA A 313 -0.29 -13.09 -9.35
N LEU A 314 -1.15 -12.13 -9.00
CA LEU A 314 -0.97 -10.71 -9.24
C LEU A 314 -0.98 -9.99 -7.90
N ILE A 315 0.13 -9.31 -7.62
CA ILE A 315 0.24 -8.39 -6.49
C ILE A 315 0.04 -6.98 -7.07
N ARG A 316 -0.99 -6.27 -6.63
CA ARG A 316 -1.23 -4.86 -6.99
C ARG A 316 -0.54 -3.96 -5.98
N ILE A 317 0.15 -2.93 -6.46
CA ILE A 317 0.84 -1.94 -5.66
C ILE A 317 0.04 -0.64 -5.81
N ALA A 318 -0.56 -0.19 -4.70
CA ALA A 318 -1.35 1.02 -4.65
C ALA A 318 -0.46 2.25 -4.88
N PRO A 319 -0.94 3.28 -5.61
CA PRO A 319 -0.32 4.59 -5.59
C PRO A 319 -0.46 5.22 -4.21
N GLY A 320 0.46 6.12 -3.89
CA GLY A 320 0.40 6.87 -2.63
C GLY A 320 -0.48 8.11 -2.73
N ILE A 321 -1.09 8.51 -1.62
CA ILE A 321 -1.70 9.85 -1.51
C ILE A 321 -0.61 10.91 -1.25
N SER A 322 0.46 10.55 -0.53
CA SER A 322 1.58 11.45 -0.28
C SER A 322 2.43 11.73 -1.52
N PRO A 323 2.64 13.01 -1.91
CA PRO A 323 3.49 13.39 -3.03
C PRO A 323 4.98 13.51 -2.64
N VAL A 324 5.40 12.92 -1.51
CA VAL A 324 6.77 13.01 -0.98
C VAL A 324 7.84 12.47 -1.92
N PHE A 325 7.48 11.52 -2.80
CA PHE A 325 8.37 10.99 -3.84
C PHE A 325 8.06 11.56 -5.24
N ASP A 326 7.52 12.78 -5.29
CA ASP A 326 7.26 13.55 -6.51
C ASP A 326 6.23 12.92 -7.47
N SER A 327 5.42 11.99 -6.98
CA SER A 327 4.25 11.42 -7.66
C SER A 327 2.99 12.24 -7.37
N ASN A 328 2.01 12.21 -8.28
CA ASN A 328 0.70 12.80 -7.99
C ASN A 328 -0.04 11.91 -6.98
N PRO A 329 -0.79 12.49 -6.04
CA PRO A 329 -1.67 11.74 -5.15
C PRO A 329 -2.65 10.88 -5.95
N GLY A 330 -2.81 9.61 -5.58
CA GLY A 330 -3.69 8.67 -6.28
C GLY A 330 -4.40 7.66 -5.37
N TYR A 331 -5.56 7.20 -5.81
CA TYR A 331 -6.27 6.05 -5.22
C TYR A 331 -6.99 5.25 -6.30
N GLN A 332 -7.45 4.05 -5.97
CA GLN A 332 -8.08 3.13 -6.90
C GLN A 332 -9.44 2.65 -6.41
N ILE A 333 -10.37 2.43 -7.34
CA ILE A 333 -11.61 1.70 -7.12
C ILE A 333 -11.55 0.42 -7.94
N TYR A 334 -11.73 -0.71 -7.28
CA TYR A 334 -11.75 -2.02 -7.92
C TYR A 334 -13.17 -2.56 -8.00
N SER A 335 -13.40 -3.36 -9.03
CA SER A 335 -14.55 -4.27 -9.07
C SER A 335 -14.05 -5.71 -8.95
N TYR A 336 -14.82 -6.56 -8.28
CA TYR A 336 -14.50 -7.97 -8.08
C TYR A 336 -15.74 -8.85 -8.21
N ASP A 337 -15.55 -10.14 -8.53
CA ASP A 337 -16.63 -11.12 -8.56
C ASP A 337 -16.86 -11.67 -7.14
N THR A 338 -18.07 -11.48 -6.63
CA THR A 338 -18.50 -11.85 -5.26
C THR A 338 -18.58 -13.36 -4.98
N GLN A 339 -18.41 -14.22 -5.99
CA GLN A 339 -18.39 -15.68 -5.80
C GLN A 339 -16.98 -16.25 -5.79
N THR A 340 -16.11 -15.70 -6.63
CA THR A 340 -14.74 -16.17 -6.84
C THR A 340 -13.70 -15.29 -6.16
N PHE A 341 -14.09 -14.07 -5.77
CA PHE A 341 -13.27 -12.99 -5.24
C PHE A 341 -12.16 -12.54 -6.18
N ALA A 342 -12.25 -12.91 -7.46
CA ALA A 342 -11.32 -12.47 -8.49
C ALA A 342 -11.60 -11.00 -8.88
N LEU A 343 -10.54 -10.21 -8.97
CA LEU A 343 -10.61 -8.85 -9.50
C LEU A 343 -11.17 -8.85 -10.92
N GLN A 344 -11.93 -7.84 -11.29
CA GLN A 344 -12.52 -7.72 -12.62
C GLN A 344 -11.93 -6.52 -13.36
N ASN A 345 -11.88 -5.38 -12.68
CA ASN A 345 -11.34 -4.15 -13.25
C ASN A 345 -10.87 -3.20 -12.14
N GLU A 346 -10.10 -2.20 -12.54
CA GLU A 346 -9.58 -1.13 -11.70
C GLU A 346 -9.79 0.21 -12.40
N THR A 347 -10.14 1.24 -11.64
CA THR A 347 -10.11 2.63 -12.07
C THR A 347 -9.25 3.44 -11.11
N THR A 348 -8.22 4.10 -11.64
CA THR A 348 -7.31 4.97 -10.88
C THR A 348 -7.75 6.42 -10.99
N TYR A 349 -7.76 7.12 -9.86
CA TYR A 349 -8.05 8.55 -9.75
C TYR A 349 -6.83 9.26 -9.19
N THR A 350 -6.49 10.41 -9.78
CA THR A 350 -5.31 11.19 -9.39
C THR A 350 -5.63 12.67 -9.25
N LEU A 351 -4.81 13.36 -8.47
CA LEU A 351 -4.81 14.81 -8.32
C LEU A 351 -3.57 15.41 -8.97
N ASP A 352 -3.70 16.07 -10.13
CA ASP A 352 -2.56 16.73 -10.77
C ASP A 352 -2.14 17.99 -9.98
N LEU A 353 -1.11 17.83 -9.14
CA LEU A 353 -0.53 18.93 -8.35
C LEU A 353 0.21 19.95 -9.24
N GLY A 354 0.60 19.57 -10.46
CA GLY A 354 1.23 20.46 -11.43
C GLY A 354 0.24 21.37 -12.16
N ALA A 355 -1.07 21.09 -12.08
CA ALA A 355 -2.09 21.90 -12.71
C ALA A 355 -2.23 23.29 -12.08
N ALA A 356 -2.65 24.28 -12.88
CA ALA A 356 -2.92 25.63 -12.38
C ALA A 356 -4.06 25.67 -11.33
N THR A 357 -4.93 24.66 -11.35
CA THR A 357 -5.99 24.45 -10.36
C THR A 357 -6.13 22.94 -10.15
N PRO A 358 -5.38 22.36 -9.19
CA PRO A 358 -5.41 20.92 -8.93
C PRO A 358 -6.83 20.44 -8.60
N ALA A 359 -7.27 19.38 -9.28
CA ALA A 359 -8.55 18.73 -9.04
C ALA A 359 -8.45 17.24 -9.32
N TRP A 360 -9.13 16.44 -8.50
CA TRP A 360 -9.21 15.00 -8.66
C TRP A 360 -9.94 14.61 -9.95
N SER A 361 -9.36 13.67 -10.70
CA SER A 361 -9.93 13.20 -11.95
C SER A 361 -9.59 11.73 -12.22
N LYS A 362 -10.34 11.08 -13.11
CA LYS A 362 -10.01 9.73 -13.56
C LYS A 362 -8.71 9.81 -14.36
N GLU A 363 -7.70 9.07 -13.94
CA GLU A 363 -6.48 8.86 -14.72
C GLU A 363 -6.76 7.82 -15.80
N TYR A 364 -7.06 6.59 -15.40
CA TYR A 364 -7.36 5.51 -16.33
C TYR A 364 -8.32 4.46 -15.76
N ASP A 365 -8.89 3.68 -16.68
CA ASP A 365 -9.59 2.44 -16.40
C ASP A 365 -8.79 1.30 -17.03
N TYR A 366 -8.45 0.27 -16.26
CA TYR A 366 -7.52 -0.78 -16.68
C TYR A 366 -8.01 -1.51 -17.94
N ALA A 367 -9.27 -1.91 -17.96
CA ALA A 367 -9.85 -2.62 -19.10
C ALA A 367 -9.99 -1.73 -20.35
N GLU A 368 -10.31 -0.44 -20.18
CA GLU A 368 -10.32 0.53 -21.28
C GLU A 368 -8.91 0.73 -21.87
N THR A 369 -7.88 0.83 -21.02
CA THR A 369 -6.49 1.08 -21.42
C THR A 369 -5.84 -0.12 -22.09
N TYR A 370 -5.92 -1.29 -21.46
CA TYR A 370 -5.18 -2.48 -21.88
C TYR A 370 -6.01 -3.47 -22.71
N GLY A 371 -7.31 -3.20 -22.87
CA GLY A 371 -8.21 -4.06 -23.65
C GLY A 371 -8.42 -5.46 -23.05
N SER A 372 -8.13 -5.62 -21.76
CA SER A 372 -8.18 -6.89 -21.02
C SER A 372 -8.64 -6.66 -19.58
N THR A 373 -9.31 -7.64 -18.99
CA THR A 373 -9.77 -7.56 -17.59
C THR A 373 -8.68 -8.00 -16.61
N LEU A 374 -8.97 -7.88 -15.31
CA LEU A 374 -8.15 -8.43 -14.22
C LEU A 374 -8.64 -9.82 -13.76
N ALA A 375 -9.53 -10.50 -14.50
CA ALA A 375 -10.22 -11.70 -14.01
C ALA A 375 -9.35 -12.95 -13.89
N THR A 376 -8.30 -13.07 -14.71
CA THR A 376 -7.50 -14.30 -14.78
C THR A 376 -6.00 -14.06 -14.93
N PRO A 377 -5.16 -15.00 -14.47
CA PRO A 377 -3.72 -14.90 -14.66
C PRO A 377 -3.26 -14.79 -16.12
N GLN A 378 -3.98 -15.42 -17.04
CA GLN A 378 -3.64 -15.35 -18.46
C GLN A 378 -3.86 -13.96 -19.04
N GLU A 379 -4.88 -13.23 -18.56
CA GLU A 379 -5.12 -11.84 -18.95
C GLU A 379 -4.01 -10.93 -18.43
N TRP A 380 -3.60 -11.08 -17.17
CA TRP A 380 -2.49 -10.30 -16.59
C TRP A 380 -1.19 -10.52 -17.35
N GLN A 381 -0.88 -11.78 -17.68
CA GLN A 381 0.31 -12.14 -18.45
C GLN A 381 0.27 -11.59 -19.87
N ALA A 382 -0.90 -11.58 -20.52
CA ALA A 382 -1.08 -11.00 -21.84
C ALA A 382 -0.86 -9.48 -21.82
N VAL A 383 -1.40 -8.78 -20.82
CA VAL A 383 -1.17 -7.34 -20.66
C VAL A 383 0.29 -7.02 -20.39
N TYR A 384 0.97 -7.78 -19.52
CA TYR A 384 2.41 -7.58 -19.29
C TYR A 384 3.24 -7.83 -20.56
N ALA A 385 2.95 -8.89 -21.32
CA ALA A 385 3.60 -9.13 -22.60
C ALA A 385 3.36 -7.98 -23.60
N ASP A 386 2.18 -7.38 -23.60
CA ASP A 386 1.85 -6.22 -24.42
C ASP A 386 2.60 -4.96 -23.94
N ILE A 387 2.69 -4.70 -22.64
CA ILE A 387 3.53 -3.63 -22.06
C ILE A 387 5.00 -3.76 -22.51
N LEU A 388 5.51 -4.99 -22.61
CA LEU A 388 6.90 -5.22 -23.05
C LEU A 388 7.12 -5.03 -24.56
N THR A 389 6.08 -5.13 -25.39
CA THR A 389 6.22 -5.23 -26.86
C THR A 389 5.48 -4.17 -27.67
N SER A 390 4.42 -3.58 -27.11
CA SER A 390 3.61 -2.52 -27.71
C SER A 390 4.03 -1.15 -27.17
N PRO A 391 4.49 -0.23 -28.04
CA PRO A 391 4.83 1.13 -27.61
C PRO A 391 3.68 1.90 -26.96
N VAL A 392 2.43 1.56 -27.28
CA VAL A 392 1.24 2.23 -26.71
C VAL A 392 1.05 1.81 -25.26
N SER A 393 1.01 0.50 -25.00
CA SER A 393 0.79 -0.06 -23.67
C SER A 393 1.99 0.19 -22.75
N GLN A 394 3.19 0.17 -23.32
CA GLN A 394 4.41 0.57 -22.63
C GLN A 394 4.34 2.02 -22.17
N ALA A 395 4.00 2.96 -23.06
CA ALA A 395 3.89 4.37 -22.71
C ALA A 395 2.80 4.61 -21.65
N ALA A 396 1.65 3.94 -21.79
CA ALA A 396 0.58 4.01 -20.79
C ALA A 396 1.08 3.55 -19.41
N TYR A 397 1.67 2.35 -19.31
CA TYR A 397 2.22 1.83 -18.05
C TYR A 397 3.27 2.76 -17.43
N LEU A 398 4.24 3.23 -18.22
CA LEU A 398 5.31 4.09 -17.69
C LEU A 398 4.80 5.48 -17.25
N ASN A 399 3.75 6.00 -17.89
CA ASN A 399 3.12 7.25 -17.50
C ASN A 399 2.32 7.09 -16.19
N PHE A 400 1.43 6.09 -16.13
CA PHE A 400 0.57 5.84 -14.96
C PHE A 400 1.35 5.37 -13.74
N LYS A 401 2.53 4.76 -13.93
CA LYS A 401 3.41 4.38 -12.83
C LYS A 401 3.68 5.55 -11.87
N ASN A 402 3.81 6.77 -12.41
CA ASN A 402 4.02 7.98 -11.62
C ASN A 402 2.78 8.88 -11.51
N GLN A 403 1.58 8.32 -11.74
CA GLN A 403 0.31 9.04 -11.66
C GLN A 403 0.30 10.28 -12.58
N ASP A 404 0.93 10.18 -13.76
CA ASP A 404 1.14 11.26 -14.72
C ASP A 404 1.91 12.49 -14.19
N ALA A 405 2.59 12.39 -13.04
CA ALA A 405 3.34 13.51 -12.48
C ALA A 405 4.58 13.86 -13.33
N THR A 406 4.78 15.17 -13.52
CA THR A 406 5.89 15.72 -14.32
C THR A 406 7.16 15.99 -13.51
N SER A 407 7.08 15.88 -12.19
CA SER A 407 8.11 16.24 -11.20
C SER A 407 9.08 15.12 -10.84
N GLN A 408 8.64 13.85 -10.79
CA GLN A 408 9.53 12.74 -10.45
C GLN A 408 10.63 12.58 -11.52
N SER A 409 11.81 12.11 -11.08
CA SER A 409 12.93 11.77 -11.96
C SER A 409 12.43 10.92 -13.12
N THR A 410 12.43 11.52 -14.31
CA THR A 410 11.63 11.02 -15.42
C THR A 410 12.10 9.62 -15.78
N ILE A 411 11.18 8.66 -15.87
CA ILE A 411 11.49 7.40 -16.56
C ILE A 411 11.92 7.79 -17.97
N THR A 412 13.19 7.57 -18.28
CA THR A 412 13.82 7.90 -19.54
C THR A 412 13.94 6.66 -20.41
N ALA A 413 14.18 6.85 -21.70
CA ALA A 413 14.53 5.73 -22.57
C ALA A 413 15.78 4.95 -22.09
N ALA A 414 16.67 5.56 -21.31
CA ALA A 414 17.89 4.93 -20.82
C ALA A 414 17.63 3.99 -19.63
N ASN A 415 16.67 4.29 -18.76
CA ASN A 415 16.36 3.48 -17.57
C ASN A 415 15.01 2.76 -17.66
N ALA A 416 14.19 2.97 -18.71
CA ALA A 416 12.90 2.32 -18.89
C ALA A 416 12.95 0.80 -18.72
N ALA A 417 14.04 0.16 -19.15
CA ALA A 417 14.23 -1.28 -18.99
C ALA A 417 14.21 -1.74 -17.52
N VAL A 418 14.71 -0.93 -16.58
CA VAL A 418 14.65 -1.22 -15.13
C VAL A 418 13.19 -1.33 -14.68
N TYR A 419 12.39 -0.34 -15.06
CA TYR A 419 10.96 -0.27 -14.72
C TYR A 419 10.12 -1.35 -15.40
N LEU A 420 10.51 -1.76 -16.61
CA LEU A 420 9.82 -2.80 -17.37
C LEU A 420 10.16 -4.22 -16.91
N LEU A 421 11.31 -4.43 -16.26
CA LEU A 421 11.66 -5.73 -15.69
C LEU A 421 10.98 -5.98 -14.34
N ALA A 422 10.79 -4.95 -13.52
CA ALA A 422 10.32 -5.10 -12.15
C ALA A 422 9.00 -5.91 -12.01
N PRO A 423 7.99 -5.75 -12.89
CA PRO A 423 6.73 -6.49 -12.74
C PRO A 423 6.87 -7.99 -12.91
N GLY A 424 7.67 -8.47 -13.87
CA GLY A 424 7.71 -9.89 -14.23
C GLY A 424 8.80 -10.72 -13.54
N TYR A 425 9.77 -10.09 -12.88
CA TYR A 425 10.94 -10.77 -12.31
C TYR A 425 11.08 -10.47 -10.81
N THR A 426 10.32 -11.21 -10.01
CA THR A 426 10.04 -10.89 -8.61
C THR A 426 11.04 -11.50 -7.61
N THR A 427 12.07 -12.20 -8.08
CA THR A 427 13.16 -12.73 -7.24
C THR A 427 14.51 -12.16 -7.67
N PRO A 428 15.51 -12.08 -6.76
CA PRO A 428 16.85 -11.66 -7.12
C PRO A 428 17.46 -12.48 -8.25
N ALA A 429 17.21 -13.80 -8.26
CA ALA A 429 17.76 -14.70 -9.27
C ALA A 429 17.15 -14.43 -10.65
N THR A 430 15.82 -14.34 -10.74
CA THR A 430 15.11 -14.14 -12.00
C THR A 430 15.37 -12.74 -12.57
N TYR A 431 15.41 -11.72 -11.71
CA TYR A 431 15.68 -10.34 -12.12
C TYR A 431 17.10 -10.17 -12.68
N ASN A 432 18.12 -10.66 -11.97
CA ASN A 432 19.50 -10.57 -12.43
C ASN A 432 19.75 -11.38 -13.72
N ALA A 433 19.07 -12.53 -13.88
CA ALA A 433 19.13 -13.30 -15.11
C ALA A 433 18.57 -12.50 -16.31
N ALA A 434 17.41 -11.86 -16.13
CA ALA A 434 16.80 -11.02 -17.17
C ALA A 434 17.66 -9.78 -17.48
N ALA A 435 18.19 -9.12 -16.45
CA ALA A 435 19.09 -7.98 -16.60
C ALA A 435 20.35 -8.32 -17.41
N THR A 436 20.90 -9.52 -17.23
CA THR A 436 22.06 -10.01 -18.01
C THR A 436 21.75 -10.13 -19.50
N VAL A 437 20.53 -10.55 -19.86
CA VAL A 437 20.10 -10.66 -21.26
C VAL A 437 19.99 -9.29 -21.93
N LEU A 438 19.60 -8.24 -21.19
CA LEU A 438 19.52 -6.87 -21.72
C LEU A 438 20.89 -6.20 -21.91
N ALA A 439 21.91 -6.67 -21.19
CA ALA A 439 23.27 -6.13 -21.27
C ALA A 439 24.11 -6.73 -22.41
N GLY A 440 23.67 -7.84 -23.02
CA GLY A 440 24.34 -8.53 -24.13
C GLY A 440 23.67 -8.26 -25.47
#